data_AF-A0A7J3I951-F1
#
_entry.id   AF-A0A7J3I951-F1
#
_cell.length_a   1.000
_cell.length_b   1.000
_cell.length_c   1.000
_cell.angle_alpha   90.00
_cell.angle_beta   90.00
_cell.angle_gamma   90.00
#
_symmetry.space_group_name_H-M   'P 1'
#
loop_
_entity.id
_entity.type
_entity.pdbx_description
1 polymer ?
#
loop_
_entity_poly.entity_id
_entity_poly.type
_entity_poly.pdbx_seq_one_letter_code
_entity_poly.pdbx_strand_id
1 'polypeptide(L)'
;MKHTKIGSAKKARRGIVGIEAAIVLIAFVVVAAALAFVALNMGFYTTQRSKEVMAAGLAQASSSLEVDGSVLAEVSSNKLTCIAIPIRLSAGQKPVDLTPNKTQIALWVINKDAFTNLYTKQGQAVSDPDNNDYDISSLCDTAQGNDGVAIIWAPGSNKDTVLDAGEKAIVVVKFDSLGSDKITGGLD
;
A
#
# COMPACT_ATOMS: atom_id res chain seq x y z
N MET A 1 57.90 -1.78 -88.65
CA MET A 1 56.75 -0.95 -88.24
C MET A 1 55.96 -1.74 -87.20
N LYS A 2 55.83 -1.21 -85.97
CA LYS A 2 54.90 -1.50 -84.84
C LYS A 2 54.40 -2.95 -84.63
N HIS A 3 54.37 -3.51 -83.43
CA HIS A 3 53.66 -3.01 -82.24
C HIS A 3 54.13 -3.76 -80.97
N THR A 4 54.60 -3.01 -79.97
CA THR A 4 54.79 -3.48 -78.59
C THR A 4 53.43 -3.47 -77.88
N LYS A 5 52.94 -4.63 -77.41
CA LYS A 5 51.76 -4.71 -76.53
C LYS A 5 52.20 -4.52 -75.07
N ILE A 6 51.75 -3.43 -74.46
CA ILE A 6 51.95 -3.11 -73.04
C ILE A 6 50.95 -3.93 -72.21
N GLY A 7 51.46 -4.77 -71.31
CA GLY A 7 50.66 -5.56 -70.37
C GLY A 7 49.98 -4.68 -69.31
N SER A 8 48.67 -4.84 -69.16
CA SER A 8 47.83 -4.05 -68.24
C SER A 8 47.89 -4.57 -66.80
N ALA A 9 48.41 -3.77 -65.88
CA ALA A 9 48.39 -4.03 -64.43
C ALA A 9 47.00 -3.78 -63.83
N LYS A 10 46.08 -4.74 -63.95
CA LYS A 10 44.69 -4.63 -63.44
C LYS A 10 44.37 -5.53 -62.23
N LYS A 11 45.36 -5.98 -61.45
CA LYS A 11 45.16 -6.98 -60.38
C LYS A 11 45.16 -6.47 -58.93
N ALA A 12 45.59 -5.22 -58.66
CA ALA A 12 45.79 -4.74 -57.28
C ALA A 12 44.54 -4.13 -56.59
N ARG A 13 43.45 -3.85 -57.30
CA ARG A 13 42.25 -3.18 -56.73
C ARG A 13 41.27 -4.12 -56.02
N ARG A 14 41.41 -5.45 -56.15
CA ARG A 14 40.45 -6.42 -55.61
C ARG A 14 40.54 -6.60 -54.08
N GLY A 15 41.71 -6.38 -53.46
CA GLY A 15 41.88 -6.49 -52.01
C GLY A 15 41.41 -5.27 -51.21
N ILE A 16 41.34 -4.09 -51.85
CA ILE A 16 41.00 -2.81 -51.20
C ILE A 16 39.52 -2.75 -50.79
N VAL A 17 38.61 -3.24 -51.62
CA VAL A 17 37.17 -3.22 -51.31
C VAL A 17 36.82 -4.21 -50.18
N GLY A 18 37.59 -5.30 -50.04
CA GLY A 18 37.38 -6.30 -48.99
C GLY A 18 37.73 -5.80 -47.59
N ILE A 19 38.81 -5.03 -47.46
CA ILE A 19 39.20 -4.43 -46.17
C ILE A 19 38.25 -3.30 -45.77
N GLU A 20 37.77 -2.48 -46.72
CA GLU A 20 36.75 -1.47 -46.46
C GLU A 20 35.44 -2.10 -45.97
N ALA A 21 35.00 -3.19 -46.62
CA ALA A 21 33.81 -3.93 -46.19
C ALA A 21 33.99 -4.57 -44.80
N ALA A 22 35.19 -5.09 -44.47
CA ALA A 22 35.48 -5.68 -43.18
C ALA A 22 35.44 -4.65 -42.03
N ILE A 23 35.97 -3.44 -42.26
CA ILE A 23 35.93 -2.35 -41.27
C ILE A 23 34.48 -1.93 -41.01
N VAL A 24 33.66 -1.78 -42.07
CA VAL A 24 32.23 -1.47 -41.93
C VAL A 24 31.49 -2.57 -41.18
N LEU A 25 31.80 -3.84 -41.44
CA LEU A 25 31.20 -4.99 -40.75
C LEU A 25 31.52 -4.96 -39.24
N ILE A 26 32.77 -4.70 -38.86
CA ILE A 26 33.15 -4.58 -37.44
C ILE A 26 32.42 -3.40 -36.79
N ALA A 27 32.40 -2.24 -37.44
CA ALA A 27 31.70 -1.07 -36.92
C ALA A 27 30.19 -1.35 -36.72
N PHE A 28 29.55 -2.02 -37.67
CA PHE A 28 28.14 -2.39 -37.57
C PHE A 28 27.87 -3.38 -36.43
N VAL A 29 28.71 -4.39 -36.27
CA VAL A 29 28.60 -5.37 -35.18
C VAL A 29 28.78 -4.71 -33.81
N VAL A 30 29.72 -3.78 -33.68
CA VAL A 30 29.93 -3.05 -32.41
C VAL A 30 28.73 -2.17 -32.08
N VAL A 31 28.17 -1.46 -33.06
CA VAL A 31 26.95 -0.66 -32.86
C VAL A 31 25.77 -1.56 -32.48
N ALA A 32 25.59 -2.69 -33.16
CA ALA A 32 24.55 -3.66 -32.84
C ALA A 32 24.71 -4.23 -31.41
N ALA A 33 25.94 -4.57 -30.99
CA ALA A 33 26.22 -5.06 -29.65
C ALA A 33 25.94 -4.01 -28.56
N ALA A 34 26.31 -2.75 -28.80
CA ALA A 34 26.03 -1.65 -27.86
C ALA A 34 24.52 -1.41 -27.72
N LEU A 35 23.78 -1.42 -28.83
CA LEU A 35 22.31 -1.30 -28.82
C LEU A 35 21.65 -2.48 -28.10
N ALA A 36 22.13 -3.70 -28.33
CA ALA A 36 21.62 -4.89 -27.65
C ALA A 36 21.85 -4.83 -26.13
N PHE A 37 23.03 -4.38 -25.69
CA PHE A 37 23.33 -4.22 -24.27
C PHE A 37 22.40 -3.19 -23.60
N VAL A 38 22.18 -2.04 -24.25
CA VAL A 38 21.25 -1.02 -23.74
C VAL A 38 19.82 -1.57 -23.68
N ALA A 39 19.37 -2.25 -24.73
CA ALA A 39 18.03 -2.84 -24.80
C ALA A 39 17.81 -3.91 -23.72
N LEU A 40 18.80 -4.76 -23.45
CA LEU A 40 18.72 -5.77 -22.40
C LEU A 40 18.70 -5.15 -21.00
N ASN A 41 19.54 -4.16 -20.73
CA ASN A 41 19.57 -3.52 -19.42
C ASN A 41 18.29 -2.74 -19.13
N MET A 42 17.77 -2.02 -20.14
CA MET A 42 16.46 -1.39 -20.03
C MET A 42 15.35 -2.45 -19.90
N GLY A 43 15.42 -3.56 -20.64
CA GLY A 43 14.48 -4.67 -20.57
C GLY A 43 14.44 -5.37 -19.20
N PHE A 44 15.60 -5.55 -18.55
CA PHE A 44 15.66 -6.09 -17.20
C PHE A 44 15.09 -5.11 -16.17
N TYR A 45 15.39 -3.82 -16.30
CA TYR A 45 14.82 -2.79 -15.43
C TYR A 45 13.29 -2.73 -15.55
N THR A 46 12.74 -2.72 -16.78
CA THR A 46 11.29 -2.70 -16.99
C THR A 46 10.61 -3.96 -16.45
N THR A 47 11.25 -5.12 -16.59
CA THR A 47 10.73 -6.39 -16.05
C THR A 47 10.73 -6.39 -14.52
N GLN A 48 11.81 -5.92 -13.89
CA GLN A 48 11.88 -5.79 -12.42
C GLN A 48 10.82 -4.82 -11.91
N ARG A 49 10.71 -3.64 -12.55
CA ARG A 49 9.70 -2.65 -12.19
C ARG A 49 8.28 -3.17 -12.38
N SER A 50 8.03 -3.94 -13.43
CA SER A 50 6.74 -4.58 -13.65
C SER A 50 6.41 -5.57 -12.54
N LYS A 51 7.36 -6.40 -12.10
CA LYS A 51 7.16 -7.33 -10.98
C LYS A 51 6.84 -6.59 -9.67
N GLU A 52 7.54 -5.51 -9.38
CA GLU A 52 7.28 -4.67 -8.20
C GLU A 52 5.86 -4.08 -8.23
N VAL A 53 5.46 -3.49 -9.36
CA VAL A 53 4.13 -2.88 -9.50
C VAL A 53 3.03 -3.93 -9.43
N MET A 54 3.23 -5.12 -10.03
CA MET A 54 2.26 -6.21 -9.93
C MET A 54 2.12 -6.70 -8.49
N ALA A 55 3.23 -6.88 -7.77
CA ALA A 55 3.21 -7.29 -6.37
C ALA A 55 2.57 -6.23 -5.47
N ALA A 56 2.88 -4.95 -5.68
CA ALA A 56 2.29 -3.83 -4.94
C ALA A 56 0.79 -3.68 -5.25
N GLY A 57 0.39 -3.81 -6.51
CA GLY A 57 -1.01 -3.76 -6.92
C GLY A 57 -1.83 -4.90 -6.33
N LEU A 58 -1.28 -6.13 -6.34
CA LEU A 58 -1.90 -7.27 -5.67
C LEU A 58 -1.97 -7.05 -4.16
N ALA A 59 -0.89 -6.56 -3.54
CA ALA A 59 -0.88 -6.28 -2.11
C ALA A 59 -1.95 -5.24 -1.74
N GLN A 60 -2.10 -4.17 -2.52
CA GLN A 60 -3.09 -3.12 -2.27
C GLN A 60 -4.53 -3.59 -2.52
N ALA A 61 -4.76 -4.43 -3.53
CA ALA A 61 -6.08 -5.03 -3.77
C ALA A 61 -6.47 -6.02 -2.66
N SER A 62 -5.49 -6.70 -2.07
CA SER A 62 -5.68 -7.69 -1.01
C SER A 62 -5.64 -7.10 0.40
N SER A 63 -5.27 -5.82 0.57
CA SER A 63 -5.13 -5.15 1.88
C SER A 63 -6.39 -4.39 2.30
N SER A 64 -7.58 -4.91 1.99
CA SER A 64 -8.82 -4.28 2.44
C SER A 64 -9.21 -4.77 3.83
N LEU A 65 -9.84 -3.88 4.59
CA LEU A 65 -10.47 -4.19 5.88
C LEU A 65 -11.96 -4.46 5.64
N GLU A 66 -12.50 -5.42 6.36
CA GLU A 66 -13.92 -5.77 6.33
C GLU A 66 -14.47 -5.82 7.76
N VAL A 67 -15.76 -5.51 7.92
CA VAL A 67 -16.47 -5.62 9.20
C VAL A 67 -16.77 -7.09 9.48
N ASP A 68 -16.28 -7.61 10.61
CA ASP A 68 -16.41 -9.02 10.97
C ASP A 68 -17.45 -9.23 12.08
N GLY A 69 -18.71 -9.41 11.69
CA GLY A 69 -19.80 -9.72 12.60
C GLY A 69 -20.72 -8.54 12.87
N SER A 70 -21.24 -8.47 14.10
CA SER A 70 -22.26 -7.47 14.48
C SER A 70 -21.61 -6.19 14.98
N VAL A 71 -22.06 -5.05 14.46
CA VAL A 71 -21.75 -3.74 15.02
C VAL A 71 -22.62 -3.52 16.25
N LEU A 72 -22.00 -3.23 17.39
CA LEU A 72 -22.69 -3.03 18.65
C LEU A 72 -22.69 -1.55 19.01
N ALA A 73 -23.76 -1.09 19.64
CA ALA A 73 -23.95 0.31 20.00
C ALA A 73 -24.47 0.40 21.43
N GLU A 74 -23.88 1.30 22.21
CA GLU A 74 -24.35 1.63 23.55
C GLU A 74 -25.17 2.91 23.49
N VAL A 75 -26.35 2.87 24.11
CA VAL A 75 -27.28 3.99 24.17
C VAL A 75 -27.53 4.29 25.64
N SER A 76 -27.29 5.54 26.03
CA SER A 76 -27.62 6.05 27.36
C SER A 76 -28.51 7.27 27.22
N SER A 77 -29.59 7.32 27.99
CA SER A 77 -30.51 8.47 28.02
C SER A 77 -31.01 8.91 26.63
N ASN A 78 -31.38 7.94 25.77
CA ASN A 78 -31.82 8.14 24.39
C ASN A 78 -30.76 8.78 23.45
N LYS A 79 -29.49 8.74 23.84
CA LYS A 79 -28.37 9.21 23.04
C LYS A 79 -27.41 8.06 22.76
N LEU A 80 -26.94 7.98 21.52
CA LEU A 80 -25.87 7.06 21.14
C LEU A 80 -24.58 7.52 21.81
N THR A 81 -24.08 6.75 22.78
CA THR A 81 -22.86 7.10 23.52
C THR A 81 -21.63 6.51 22.85
N CYS A 82 -21.75 5.30 22.30
CA CYS A 82 -20.61 4.57 21.77
C CYS A 82 -21.01 3.53 20.72
N ILE A 83 -20.11 3.25 19.79
CA ILE A 83 -20.21 2.16 18.81
C ILE A 83 -18.91 1.35 18.84
N ALA A 84 -19.05 0.02 18.77
CA ALA A 84 -17.96 -0.93 18.58
C ALA A 84 -18.14 -1.67 17.24
N ILE A 85 -17.14 -1.55 16.36
CA ILE A 85 -17.11 -2.12 15.02
C ILE A 85 -15.99 -3.16 14.96
N PRO A 86 -16.29 -4.46 14.98
CA PRO A 86 -15.28 -5.49 14.77
C PRO A 86 -14.81 -5.47 13.31
N ILE A 87 -13.49 -5.49 13.11
CA ILE A 87 -12.85 -5.49 11.80
C ILE A 87 -11.85 -6.65 11.68
N ARG A 88 -11.69 -7.13 10.46
CA ARG A 88 -10.70 -8.14 10.08
C ARG A 88 -10.06 -7.79 8.74
N LEU A 89 -8.97 -8.47 8.40
CA LEU A 89 -8.48 -8.50 7.03
C LEU A 89 -9.47 -9.25 6.13
N SER A 90 -9.70 -8.69 4.95
CA SER A 90 -10.44 -9.33 3.85
C SER A 90 -9.78 -10.64 3.42
N ALA A 91 -10.43 -11.39 2.52
CA ALA A 91 -9.98 -12.68 2.02
C ALA A 91 -8.54 -12.67 1.44
N GLY A 92 -8.04 -11.51 1.00
CA GLY A 92 -6.66 -11.34 0.54
C GLY A 92 -5.59 -11.42 1.64
N GLN A 93 -5.98 -11.31 2.91
CA GLN A 93 -5.16 -11.50 4.11
C GLN A 93 -3.80 -10.79 4.09
N LYS A 94 -3.70 -9.65 3.39
CA LYS A 94 -2.48 -8.84 3.40
C LYS A 94 -2.44 -8.01 4.69
N PRO A 95 -1.36 -8.06 5.48
CA PRO A 95 -1.28 -7.29 6.73
C PRO A 95 -1.46 -5.79 6.51
N VAL A 96 -2.16 -5.15 7.44
CA VAL A 96 -2.45 -3.70 7.40
C VAL A 96 -1.90 -3.05 8.66
N ASP A 97 -1.11 -1.98 8.49
CA ASP A 97 -0.52 -1.25 9.60
C ASP A 97 -1.54 -0.25 10.19
N LEU A 98 -2.07 -0.58 11.37
CA LEU A 98 -3.00 0.25 12.14
C LEU A 98 -2.28 1.08 13.19
N THR A 99 -0.98 1.38 13.03
CA THR A 99 -0.28 2.28 13.94
C THR A 99 -0.89 3.69 13.91
N PRO A 100 -1.09 4.35 15.06
CA PRO A 100 -1.49 5.75 15.13
C PRO A 100 -0.58 6.63 14.26
N ASN A 101 -1.19 7.52 13.47
CA ASN A 101 -0.59 8.36 12.41
C ASN A 101 -0.29 7.69 11.06
N LYS A 102 -0.31 6.35 10.95
CA LYS A 102 -0.22 5.66 9.64
C LYS A 102 -1.59 5.33 9.06
N THR A 103 -2.55 5.05 9.95
CA THR A 103 -3.96 4.89 9.61
C THR A 103 -4.75 6.12 10.07
N GLN A 104 -5.76 6.53 9.30
CA GLN A 104 -6.65 7.64 9.63
C GLN A 104 -8.07 7.10 9.80
N ILE A 105 -8.72 7.48 10.90
CA ILE A 105 -10.14 7.22 11.14
C ILE A 105 -10.88 8.54 11.03
N ALA A 106 -11.72 8.65 10.01
CA ALA A 106 -12.59 9.80 9.79
C ALA A 106 -14.03 9.43 10.16
N LEU A 107 -14.72 10.33 10.85
CA LEU A 107 -16.11 10.15 11.26
C LEU A 107 -16.95 11.29 10.68
N TRP A 108 -18.02 10.92 9.98
CA TRP A 108 -18.98 11.87 9.42
C TRP A 108 -20.33 11.66 10.08
N VAL A 109 -20.78 12.66 10.84
CA VAL A 109 -22.12 12.64 11.44
C VAL A 109 -23.02 13.60 10.67
N ILE A 110 -24.06 13.03 10.05
CA ILE A 110 -25.02 13.77 9.22
C ILE A 110 -25.64 14.90 10.04
N ASN A 111 -25.72 16.10 9.46
CA ASN A 111 -26.28 17.31 10.07
C ASN A 111 -25.62 17.78 11.39
N LYS A 112 -24.41 17.30 11.70
CA LYS A 112 -23.68 17.70 12.93
C LYS A 112 -22.28 18.20 12.62
N ASP A 113 -21.34 17.29 12.41
CA ASP A 113 -19.94 17.61 12.20
C ASP A 113 -19.20 16.46 11.51
N ALA A 114 -18.01 16.77 11.02
CA ALA A 114 -17.12 15.81 10.38
C ALA A 114 -15.70 15.90 10.96
N PHE A 115 -15.16 14.77 11.34
CA PHE A 115 -13.81 14.64 11.87
C PHE A 115 -12.96 13.90 10.86
N THR A 116 -11.81 14.48 10.51
CA THR A 116 -10.94 13.98 9.44
C THR A 116 -9.94 12.94 9.91
N ASN A 117 -9.39 13.11 11.11
CA ASN A 117 -8.51 12.13 11.72
C ASN A 117 -8.64 12.15 13.24
N LEU A 118 -9.27 11.12 13.78
CA LEU A 118 -9.44 10.91 15.21
C LEU A 118 -8.40 9.95 15.79
N TYR A 119 -7.50 9.40 14.98
CA TYR A 119 -6.55 8.35 15.37
C TYR A 119 -5.09 8.80 15.21
N THR A 120 -4.58 9.47 16.24
CA THR A 120 -3.27 10.17 16.21
C THR A 120 -2.36 9.80 17.38
N LYS A 121 -2.92 9.31 18.49
CA LYS A 121 -2.19 9.06 19.74
C LYS A 121 -1.92 7.59 19.94
N GLN A 122 -0.72 7.28 20.45
CA GLN A 122 -0.31 5.89 20.73
C GLN A 122 -1.23 5.16 21.72
N GLY A 123 -1.81 5.88 22.69
CA GLY A 123 -2.77 5.31 23.65
C GLY A 123 -4.11 4.88 23.06
N GLN A 124 -4.35 5.11 21.77
CA GLN A 124 -5.56 4.67 21.06
C GLN A 124 -5.37 3.28 20.43
N ALA A 125 -4.14 2.79 20.31
CA ALA A 125 -3.84 1.42 19.92
C ALA A 125 -3.74 0.56 21.17
N VAL A 126 -4.77 -0.22 21.46
CA VAL A 126 -4.85 -1.01 22.69
C VAL A 126 -4.71 -2.48 22.36
N SER A 127 -3.58 -3.06 22.73
CA SER A 127 -3.23 -4.45 22.46
C SER A 127 -3.94 -5.44 23.38
N ASP A 128 -4.33 -4.99 24.57
CA ASP A 128 -5.08 -5.74 25.58
C ASP A 128 -5.99 -4.75 26.33
N PRO A 129 -7.33 -4.85 26.25
CA PRO A 129 -8.22 -4.03 27.07
C PRO A 129 -8.08 -4.36 28.56
N ASP A 130 -8.37 -3.40 29.43
CA ASP A 130 -8.27 -3.57 30.88
C ASP A 130 -9.01 -4.85 31.34
N ASN A 131 -8.28 -5.76 32.02
CA ASN A 131 -8.76 -7.06 32.50
C ASN A 131 -9.28 -8.06 31.44
N ASN A 132 -8.96 -7.88 30.15
CA ASN A 132 -9.51 -8.70 29.05
C ASN A 132 -11.05 -8.71 29.01
N ASP A 133 -11.66 -7.61 29.43
CA ASP A 133 -13.11 -7.47 29.39
C ASP A 133 -13.54 -6.90 28.03
N TYR A 134 -14.37 -7.65 27.30
CA TYR A 134 -14.85 -7.32 25.96
C TYR A 134 -16.32 -6.86 25.96
N ASP A 135 -16.86 -6.54 27.14
CA ASP A 135 -18.16 -5.90 27.24
C ASP A 135 -18.17 -4.52 26.57
N ILE A 136 -19.30 -4.15 25.98
CA ILE A 136 -19.36 -2.88 25.22
C ILE A 136 -18.96 -1.68 26.08
N SER A 137 -19.39 -1.63 27.34
CA SER A 137 -19.09 -0.51 28.23
C SER A 137 -17.60 -0.40 28.56
N SER A 138 -16.87 -1.51 28.75
CA SER A 138 -15.41 -1.50 29.01
C SER A 138 -14.63 -1.06 27.76
N LEU A 139 -15.04 -1.54 26.58
CA LEU A 139 -14.48 -1.12 25.30
C LEU A 139 -14.70 0.38 25.06
N CYS A 140 -15.90 0.89 25.35
CA CYS A 140 -16.25 2.30 25.27
C CYS A 140 -15.50 3.17 26.28
N ASP A 141 -15.11 2.62 27.42
CA ASP A 141 -14.23 3.27 28.37
C ASP A 141 -12.76 3.20 27.99
N THR A 142 -12.38 2.42 26.98
CA THR A 142 -11.02 2.42 26.44
C THR A 142 -10.81 3.58 25.46
N ALA A 143 -11.87 4.02 24.77
CA ALA A 143 -11.87 5.18 23.88
C ALA A 143 -11.93 6.52 24.66
N GLN A 144 -10.90 6.79 25.47
CA GLN A 144 -10.80 8.01 26.29
C GLN A 144 -9.96 9.13 25.65
N GLY A 145 -10.21 10.36 26.10
CA GLY A 145 -9.54 11.59 25.63
C GLY A 145 -10.37 12.35 24.59
N ASN A 146 -9.91 13.57 24.24
CA ASN A 146 -10.64 14.50 23.36
C ASN A 146 -10.91 13.97 21.93
N ASP A 147 -10.33 12.82 21.55
CA ASP A 147 -10.43 12.26 20.20
C ASP A 147 -11.42 11.08 20.13
N GLY A 148 -11.88 10.55 21.27
CA GLY A 148 -12.99 9.58 21.37
C GLY A 148 -12.95 8.33 20.47
N VAL A 149 -11.78 7.92 19.99
CA VAL A 149 -11.60 6.72 19.16
C VAL A 149 -10.48 5.86 19.72
N ALA A 150 -10.68 4.55 19.71
CA ALA A 150 -9.64 3.56 19.99
C ALA A 150 -9.79 2.38 19.03
N ILE A 151 -8.69 1.68 18.78
CA ILE A 151 -8.72 0.38 18.14
C ILE A 151 -8.17 -0.62 19.16
N ILE A 152 -8.90 -1.71 19.39
CA ILE A 152 -8.64 -2.68 20.46
C ILE A 152 -8.43 -4.06 19.84
N TRP A 153 -7.34 -4.74 20.19
CA TRP A 153 -6.99 -6.02 19.59
C TRP A 153 -7.72 -7.13 20.33
N ALA A 154 -8.24 -8.10 19.59
CA ALA A 154 -8.88 -9.27 20.15
C ALA A 154 -7.84 -10.18 20.83
N PRO A 155 -8.26 -11.08 21.75
CA PRO A 155 -7.32 -11.88 22.52
C PRO A 155 -6.61 -12.87 21.59
N GLY A 156 -5.29 -13.03 21.81
CA GLY A 156 -4.44 -13.87 20.95
C GLY A 156 -3.69 -13.11 19.86
N SER A 157 -3.72 -11.78 19.87
CA SER A 157 -2.85 -10.96 19.02
C SER A 157 -1.39 -11.03 19.45
N ASN A 158 -0.49 -10.71 18.53
CA ASN A 158 0.95 -10.65 18.74
C ASN A 158 1.42 -9.37 19.50
N LYS A 159 0.48 -8.53 19.96
CA LYS A 159 0.69 -7.22 20.64
C LYS A 159 1.40 -6.16 19.82
N ASP A 160 1.42 -6.28 18.50
CA ASP A 160 1.81 -5.19 17.63
C ASP A 160 0.59 -4.38 17.16
N THR A 161 0.85 -3.31 16.41
CA THR A 161 -0.19 -2.43 15.85
C THR A 161 -0.49 -2.76 14.38
N VAL A 162 -0.06 -3.94 13.92
CA VAL A 162 -0.35 -4.45 12.59
C VAL A 162 -1.50 -5.44 12.74
N LEU A 163 -2.43 -5.43 11.79
CA LEU A 163 -3.47 -6.44 11.72
C LEU A 163 -2.99 -7.55 10.80
N ASP A 164 -2.72 -8.72 11.37
CA ASP A 164 -2.26 -9.90 10.62
C ASP A 164 -3.39 -10.87 10.25
N ALA A 165 -3.06 -11.85 9.40
CA ALA A 165 -3.99 -12.88 8.96
C ALA A 165 -4.47 -13.74 10.12
N GLY A 166 -5.76 -13.65 10.44
CA GLY A 166 -6.39 -14.40 11.52
C GLY A 166 -6.58 -13.60 12.81
N GLU A 167 -6.00 -12.40 12.90
CA GLU A 167 -6.27 -11.46 13.97
C GLU A 167 -7.57 -10.67 13.72
N LYS A 168 -8.13 -10.16 14.80
CA LYS A 168 -9.30 -9.28 14.78
C LYS A 168 -8.99 -8.05 15.63
N ALA A 169 -9.51 -6.92 15.18
CA ALA A 169 -9.47 -5.68 15.93
C ALA A 169 -10.88 -5.11 16.04
N ILE A 170 -11.13 -4.29 17.05
CA ILE A 170 -12.40 -3.64 17.30
C ILE A 170 -12.15 -2.15 17.28
N VAL A 171 -12.76 -1.46 16.31
CA VAL A 171 -12.76 0.01 16.29
C VAL A 171 -13.87 0.49 17.20
N VAL A 172 -13.52 1.25 18.21
CA VAL A 172 -14.45 1.84 19.17
C VAL A 172 -14.50 3.34 18.97
N VAL A 173 -15.72 3.88 18.89
CA VAL A 173 -15.98 5.31 18.75
C VAL A 173 -16.91 5.72 19.89
N LYS A 174 -16.43 6.58 20.78
CA LYS A 174 -17.19 7.18 21.88
C LYS A 174 -17.59 8.61 21.49
N PHE A 175 -18.89 8.84 21.34
CA PHE A 175 -19.45 10.11 20.88
C PHE A 175 -19.46 11.18 21.98
N ASP A 176 -19.50 10.78 23.24
CA ASP A 176 -19.53 11.72 24.38
C ASP A 176 -18.20 12.48 24.55
N SER A 177 -17.08 11.83 24.22
CA SER A 177 -15.74 12.41 24.24
C SER A 177 -15.39 13.18 22.96
N LEU A 178 -16.14 12.95 21.86
CA LEU A 178 -16.04 13.67 20.59
C LEU A 178 -16.78 15.02 20.67
N GLY A 179 -16.27 15.93 21.49
CA GLY A 179 -16.79 17.29 21.61
C GLY A 179 -18.26 17.30 22.05
N SER A 180 -18.48 17.26 23.36
CA SER A 180 -19.76 17.07 24.05
C SER A 180 -20.91 18.01 23.62
N ASP A 181 -20.61 19.12 22.94
CA ASP A 181 -21.58 20.11 22.41
C ASP A 181 -21.96 19.93 20.92
N LYS A 182 -21.23 19.11 20.16
CA LYS A 182 -21.35 19.08 18.68
C LYS A 182 -22.15 17.90 18.14
N ILE A 183 -22.18 16.77 18.86
CA ILE A 183 -22.75 15.51 18.34
C ILE A 183 -23.86 14.94 19.23
N THR A 184 -23.88 15.27 20.52
CA THR A 184 -24.77 14.64 21.54
C THR A 184 -26.22 15.15 21.54
N GLY A 185 -26.63 15.96 20.55
CA GLY A 185 -28.05 16.27 20.34
C GLY A 185 -28.75 15.08 19.69
N GLY A 186 -29.94 14.73 20.17
CA GLY A 186 -30.76 13.65 19.60
C GLY A 186 -30.89 13.74 18.07
N LEU A 187 -31.19 12.60 17.45
CA LEU A 187 -31.55 12.48 16.04
C LEU A 187 -32.99 13.02 15.86
N ASP A 188 -33.16 14.33 16.01
CA ASP A 188 -34.38 15.06 15.63
C ASP A 188 -34.11 15.93 14.40
#